data_AF-X1SQZ8-F1
#
_entry.id   AF-X1SQZ8-F1
#
_cell.length_a   1.000
_cell.length_b   1.000
_cell.length_c   1.000
_cell.angle_alpha   90.00
_cell.angle_beta   90.00
_cell.angle_gamma   90.00
#
_symmetry.space_group_name_H-M   'P 1'
#
loop_
_entity.id
_entity.type
_entity.pdbx_description
1 polymer ?
#
loop_
_entity_poly.entity_id
_entity_poly.type
_entity_poly.pdbx_seq_one_letter_code
_entity_poly.pdbx_strand_id
1 'polypeptide(L)'
;FQIFETGIKPITIATELLKPGGYLRMAEIARKLEPIVEEKRQPEVIDVEKLDRLAEDTLRENYYRKDWRGTKKVFIDRELPLIDCYIAPCVLSCPIRQDIPEYIRLAGDEQHDRALELIYLKNPLPNITGYICDHQCMYNCTRLDYEGTVGIREVKRITAEQGKTIYDTKSRVTTEQLDTKVAVIGAGPAGLSAAYFLAKAGFKVTVFEKQNSPGGVITHVLPNFRIPASAIEKDISIIKTLGVDFKFGVSEEFSINDLNSKGYKYIFIGIGAEVSR
;
A
#
# COMPACT_ATOMS: atom_id res chain seq x y z
N PHE A 1 11.85 -30.30 -2.97
CA PHE A 1 11.54 -31.34 -3.98
C PHE A 1 12.74 -32.25 -4.21
N GLN A 2 13.90 -31.76 -4.67
CA GLN A 2 15.09 -32.58 -4.95
C GLN A 2 15.55 -33.48 -3.78
N ILE A 3 15.56 -32.98 -2.54
CA ILE A 3 15.88 -33.77 -1.33
C ILE A 3 14.89 -34.94 -1.13
N PHE A 4 13.61 -34.74 -1.47
CA PHE A 4 12.59 -35.80 -1.31
C PHE A 4 12.80 -36.93 -2.33
N GLU A 5 13.29 -36.61 -3.52
CA GLU A 5 13.57 -37.61 -4.54
C GLU A 5 14.83 -38.45 -4.27
N THR A 6 15.70 -38.06 -3.32
CA THR A 6 16.84 -38.89 -2.92
C THR A 6 16.43 -40.05 -2.02
N GLY A 7 15.18 -40.10 -1.56
CA GLY A 7 14.70 -41.12 -0.62
C GLY A 7 14.94 -40.78 0.87
N ILE A 8 15.51 -39.60 1.19
CA ILE A 8 15.67 -39.14 2.57
C ILE A 8 14.30 -38.97 3.24
N LYS A 9 14.14 -39.60 4.41
CA LYS A 9 12.96 -39.47 5.28
C LYS A 9 13.34 -39.70 6.76
N PRO A 10 12.77 -38.93 7.72
CA PRO A 10 11.89 -37.78 7.52
C PRO A 10 12.66 -36.52 7.09
N ILE A 11 12.01 -35.63 6.33
CA ILE A 11 12.54 -34.29 6.00
C ILE A 11 11.92 -33.28 6.98
N THR A 12 12.76 -32.64 7.79
CA THR A 12 12.29 -31.58 8.68
C THR A 12 12.07 -30.28 7.90
N ILE A 13 10.97 -29.60 8.21
CA ILE A 13 10.61 -28.29 7.65
C ILE A 13 10.53 -27.22 8.75
N ALA A 14 11.02 -27.50 9.96
CA ALA A 14 10.87 -26.60 11.11
C ALA A 14 11.41 -25.19 10.84
N THR A 15 12.58 -25.08 10.21
CA THR A 15 13.17 -23.79 9.83
C THR A 15 12.34 -23.07 8.76
N GLU A 16 11.62 -23.80 7.91
CA GLU A 16 10.75 -23.24 6.88
C GLU A 16 9.45 -22.66 7.48
N LEU A 17 8.90 -23.32 8.51
CA LEU A 17 7.72 -22.86 9.25
C LEU A 17 7.96 -21.54 9.98
N LEU A 18 9.19 -21.31 10.44
CA LEU A 18 9.58 -20.08 11.14
C LEU A 18 9.79 -18.89 10.20
N LYS A 19 9.86 -19.11 8.88
CA LYS A 19 10.01 -18.02 7.91
C LYS A 19 8.64 -17.37 7.64
N PRO A 20 8.59 -16.07 7.31
CA PRO A 20 7.36 -15.40 6.88
C PRO A 20 6.63 -16.18 5.79
N GLY A 21 5.35 -16.51 6.02
CA GLY A 21 4.53 -17.30 5.10
C GLY A 21 4.84 -18.80 5.05
N GLY A 22 5.66 -19.33 5.97
CA GLY A 22 6.04 -20.75 6.03
C GLY A 22 4.84 -21.70 6.05
N TYR A 23 3.82 -21.39 6.84
CA TYR A 23 2.57 -22.17 6.90
C TYR A 23 1.85 -22.25 5.55
N LEU A 24 1.80 -21.15 4.79
CA LEU A 24 1.17 -21.14 3.46
C LEU A 24 1.96 -21.99 2.45
N ARG A 25 3.29 -22.01 2.57
CA ARG A 25 4.15 -22.85 1.72
C ARG A 25 3.97 -24.34 2.00
N MET A 26 3.51 -24.75 3.19
CA MET A 26 3.22 -26.17 3.47
C MET A 26 2.21 -26.75 2.48
N ALA A 27 1.14 -26.02 2.18
CA ALA A 27 0.11 -26.49 1.25
C ALA A 27 0.67 -26.68 -0.17
N GLU A 28 1.54 -25.76 -0.62
CA GLU A 28 2.20 -25.88 -1.92
C GLU A 28 3.23 -27.02 -1.94
N ILE A 29 4.02 -27.18 -0.87
CA ILE A 29 4.95 -28.30 -0.70
C ILE A 29 4.17 -29.62 -0.74
N ALA A 30 3.08 -29.73 0.01
CA ALA A 30 2.22 -30.92 0.03
C ALA A 30 1.69 -31.23 -1.37
N ARG A 31 1.08 -30.26 -2.06
CA ARG A 31 0.59 -30.42 -3.45
C ARG A 31 1.68 -30.88 -4.42
N LYS A 32 2.93 -30.41 -4.25
CA LYS A 32 4.06 -30.83 -5.10
C LYS A 32 4.56 -32.24 -4.77
N LEU A 33 4.43 -32.69 -3.52
CA LEU A 33 4.90 -33.99 -3.06
C LEU A 33 3.85 -35.10 -3.20
N GLU A 34 2.56 -34.74 -3.16
CA GLU A 34 1.41 -35.66 -3.21
C GLU A 34 1.49 -36.64 -4.40
N PRO A 35 1.75 -36.23 -5.66
CA PRO A 35 1.88 -37.17 -6.77
C PRO A 35 3.05 -38.14 -6.63
N ILE A 36 4.12 -37.76 -5.93
CA ILE A 36 5.30 -38.61 -5.76
C ILE A 36 5.00 -39.70 -4.73
N VAL A 37 4.29 -39.32 -3.67
CA VAL A 37 3.85 -40.22 -2.61
C VAL A 37 2.82 -41.22 -3.14
N GLU A 38 1.80 -40.73 -3.85
CA GLU A 38 0.72 -41.57 -4.40
C GLU A 38 1.23 -42.59 -5.43
N GLU A 39 2.10 -42.16 -6.34
CA GLU A 39 2.67 -43.03 -7.38
C GLU A 39 3.84 -43.90 -6.86
N LYS A 40 4.17 -43.84 -5.55
CA LYS A 40 5.31 -44.54 -4.94
C LYS A 40 6.62 -44.34 -5.71
N ARG A 41 6.82 -43.14 -6.26
CA ARG A 41 8.03 -42.79 -7.05
C ARG A 41 9.26 -42.55 -6.19
N GLN A 42 9.14 -42.64 -4.86
CA GLN A 42 10.28 -42.49 -3.98
C GLN A 42 11.11 -43.78 -3.90
N PRO A 43 12.45 -43.64 -3.89
CA PRO A 43 13.35 -44.76 -3.60
C PRO A 43 13.10 -45.38 -2.22
N GLU A 44 13.18 -46.71 -2.11
CA GLU A 44 13.17 -47.40 -0.81
C GLU A 44 14.49 -47.22 -0.04
N VAL A 45 15.59 -47.07 -0.77
CA VAL A 45 16.94 -46.83 -0.27
C VAL A 45 17.41 -45.45 -0.71
N ILE A 46 18.19 -44.77 0.13
CA ILE A 46 18.71 -43.44 -0.18
C ILE A 46 19.65 -43.51 -1.40
N ASP A 47 19.37 -42.69 -2.41
CA ASP A 47 20.25 -42.45 -3.55
C ASP A 47 21.39 -41.52 -3.12
N VAL A 48 22.52 -42.12 -2.72
CA VAL A 48 23.69 -41.42 -2.22
C VAL A 48 24.35 -40.56 -3.29
N GLU A 49 24.40 -41.03 -4.55
CA GLU A 49 25.02 -40.27 -5.65
C GLU A 49 24.21 -39.01 -5.99
N LYS A 50 22.88 -39.11 -5.96
CA LYS A 50 22.01 -37.94 -6.12
C LYS A 50 22.11 -37.00 -4.92
N LEU A 51 22.24 -37.54 -3.71
CA LEU A 51 22.41 -36.74 -2.50
C LEU A 51 23.73 -35.96 -2.51
N ASP A 52 24.84 -36.60 -2.87
CA ASP A 52 26.16 -35.97 -2.94
C ASP A 52 26.18 -34.85 -3.98
N ARG A 53 25.62 -35.11 -5.18
CA ARG A 53 25.44 -34.05 -6.19
C ARG A 53 24.64 -32.88 -5.66
N LEU A 54 23.51 -33.14 -4.99
CA LEU A 54 22.69 -32.09 -4.42
C LEU A 54 23.45 -31.29 -3.35
N ALA A 55 24.26 -31.95 -2.52
CA ALA A 55 25.09 -31.31 -1.51
C ALA A 55 26.16 -30.41 -2.14
N GLU A 56 26.85 -30.87 -3.19
CA GLU A 56 27.84 -30.07 -3.93
C GLU A 56 27.19 -28.84 -4.60
N ASP A 57 26.03 -29.04 -5.23
CA ASP A 57 25.29 -27.97 -5.90
C ASP A 57 24.85 -26.88 -4.93
N THR A 58 24.52 -27.21 -3.67
CA THR A 58 24.08 -26.21 -2.67
C THR A 58 25.09 -25.09 -2.41
N LEU A 59 26.38 -25.33 -2.63
CA LEU A 59 27.45 -24.33 -2.46
C LEU A 59 27.54 -23.34 -3.65
N ARG A 60 27.03 -23.75 -4.81
CA ARG A 60 27.07 -23.01 -6.06
C ARG A 60 25.74 -22.31 -6.35
N GLU A 61 24.65 -22.96 -6.00
CA GLU A 61 23.30 -22.50 -6.21
C GLU A 61 22.96 -21.24 -5.40
N ASN A 62 22.16 -20.36 -5.99
CA ASN A 62 21.83 -19.07 -5.39
C ASN A 62 20.75 -19.16 -4.30
N TYR A 63 20.13 -20.34 -4.09
CA TYR A 63 19.04 -20.51 -3.12
C TYR A 63 19.48 -20.26 -1.66
N TYR A 64 20.76 -20.47 -1.35
CA TYR A 64 21.31 -20.33 0.00
C TYR A 64 22.30 -19.18 0.15
N ARG A 65 22.63 -18.50 -0.96
CA ARG A 65 23.44 -17.29 -0.93
C ARG A 65 22.54 -16.13 -0.54
N LYS A 66 22.64 -15.72 0.73
CA LYS A 66 22.08 -14.44 1.13
C LYS A 66 22.92 -13.34 0.51
N ASP A 67 22.36 -12.62 -0.44
CA ASP A 67 22.93 -11.34 -0.86
C ASP A 67 23.04 -10.44 0.37
N TRP A 68 24.20 -9.81 0.53
CA TRP A 68 24.44 -8.89 1.64
C TRP A 68 23.42 -7.75 1.57
N ARG A 69 22.49 -7.70 2.53
CA ARG A 69 21.39 -6.72 2.61
C ARG A 69 21.83 -5.27 2.87
N GLY A 70 23.13 -4.98 2.78
CA GLY A 70 23.71 -3.73 3.24
C GLY A 70 23.66 -3.58 4.76
N THR A 71 23.87 -2.36 5.25
CA THR A 71 23.87 -2.01 6.68
C THR A 71 22.49 -1.57 7.19
N LYS A 72 21.47 -1.50 6.31
CA LYS A 72 20.13 -1.07 6.68
C LYS A 72 19.49 -2.10 7.61
N LYS A 73 19.10 -1.66 8.81
CA LYS A 73 18.39 -2.48 9.79
C LYS A 73 16.91 -2.12 9.74
N VAL A 74 16.05 -3.12 9.62
CA VAL A 74 14.62 -2.96 9.92
C VAL A 74 14.51 -2.81 11.43
N PHE A 75 14.14 -1.63 11.90
CA PHE A 75 14.01 -1.32 13.32
C PHE A 75 12.70 -0.59 13.54
N ILE A 76 12.03 -0.93 14.63
CA ILE A 76 10.85 -0.21 15.10
C ILE A 76 11.26 0.49 16.38
N ASP A 77 11.11 1.81 16.43
CA ASP A 77 11.43 2.63 17.60
C ASP A 77 10.34 2.50 18.68
N ARG A 78 10.16 1.28 19.20
CA ARG A 78 9.26 0.96 20.31
C ARG A 78 9.66 -0.36 20.95
N GLU A 79 9.33 -0.53 22.22
CA GLU A 79 9.41 -1.83 22.88
C GLU A 79 8.39 -2.80 22.29
N LEU A 80 8.82 -4.04 22.02
CA LEU A 80 7.91 -5.08 21.57
C LEU A 80 7.09 -5.58 22.76
N PRO A 81 5.75 -5.54 22.69
CA PRO A 81 4.92 -6.06 23.76
C PRO A 81 5.06 -7.59 23.82
N LEU A 82 4.98 -8.15 25.03
CA LEU A 82 5.22 -9.58 25.31
C LEU A 82 4.33 -10.54 24.49
N ILE A 83 3.13 -10.10 24.09
CA ILE A 83 2.11 -10.95 23.45
C ILE A 83 1.53 -10.34 22.15
N ASP A 84 2.06 -9.20 21.69
CA ASP A 84 1.51 -8.43 20.56
C ASP A 84 2.62 -8.07 19.53
N CYS A 85 3.27 -9.11 19.02
CA CYS A 85 4.24 -9.00 17.93
C CYS A 85 3.58 -9.08 16.54
N TYR A 86 2.27 -8.79 16.40
CA TYR A 86 1.54 -9.02 15.15
C TYR A 86 1.57 -7.84 14.17
N ILE A 87 1.92 -6.63 14.61
CA ILE A 87 1.87 -5.47 13.72
C ILE A 87 3.00 -5.55 12.70
N ALA A 88 2.63 -5.72 11.43
CA ALA A 88 3.58 -5.80 10.34
C ALA A 88 4.42 -4.50 10.25
N PRO A 89 5.77 -4.59 10.19
CA PRO A 89 6.62 -3.40 10.19
C PRO A 89 6.36 -2.44 9.01
N CYS A 90 5.85 -2.96 7.89
CA CYS A 90 5.41 -2.16 6.75
C CYS A 90 4.25 -1.21 7.09
N VAL A 91 3.35 -1.61 8.00
CA VAL A 91 2.24 -0.78 8.49
C VAL A 91 2.76 0.34 9.37
N LEU A 92 3.71 0.06 10.26
CA LEU A 92 4.29 1.04 11.17
C LEU A 92 5.12 2.11 10.46
N SER A 93 5.87 1.70 9.44
CA SER A 93 6.69 2.60 8.63
C SER A 93 5.89 3.42 7.62
N CYS A 94 4.64 3.04 7.34
CA CYS A 94 3.75 3.86 6.51
C CYS A 94 3.26 5.07 7.33
N PRO A 95 3.48 6.32 6.86
CA PRO A 95 3.06 7.53 7.60
C PRO A 95 1.56 7.57 7.91
N ILE A 96 0.74 6.94 7.06
CA ILE A 96 -0.72 6.86 7.20
C ILE A 96 -1.21 5.49 7.69
N ARG A 97 -0.31 4.62 8.16
CA ARG A 97 -0.60 3.31 8.77
C ARG A 97 -1.58 2.44 7.98
N GLN A 98 -1.44 2.41 6.65
CA GLN A 98 -2.28 1.60 5.78
C GLN A 98 -2.19 0.12 6.10
N ASP A 99 -3.29 -0.61 5.90
CA ASP A 99 -3.41 -2.06 6.14
C ASP A 99 -2.77 -2.85 5.00
N ILE A 100 -1.45 -2.70 4.87
CA ILE A 100 -0.64 -3.19 3.76
C ILE A 100 -0.73 -4.71 3.55
N PRO A 101 -0.57 -5.55 4.59
CA PRO A 101 -0.70 -6.99 4.41
C PRO A 101 -2.06 -7.39 3.84
N GLU A 102 -3.12 -6.72 4.27
CA GLU A 102 -4.48 -7.10 3.91
C GLU A 102 -4.84 -6.67 2.48
N TYR A 103 -4.51 -5.44 2.04
CA TYR A 103 -4.76 -5.10 0.63
C TYR A 103 -3.87 -5.89 -0.33
N ILE A 104 -2.66 -6.31 0.09
CA ILE A 104 -1.81 -7.20 -0.71
C ILE A 104 -2.46 -8.58 -0.83
N ARG A 105 -3.01 -9.12 0.26
CA ARG A 105 -3.74 -10.39 0.26
C ARG A 105 -4.94 -10.31 -0.67
N LEU A 106 -5.78 -9.28 -0.53
CA LEU A 106 -6.95 -9.06 -1.38
C LEU A 106 -6.58 -8.91 -2.86
N ALA A 107 -5.52 -8.16 -3.16
CA ALA A 107 -5.02 -8.02 -4.53
C ALA A 107 -4.48 -9.35 -5.09
N GLY A 108 -3.83 -10.18 -4.26
CA GLY A 108 -3.39 -11.52 -4.64
C GLY A 108 -4.54 -12.49 -4.91
N ASP A 109 -5.69 -12.27 -4.29
CA ASP A 109 -6.94 -13.02 -4.54
C ASP A 109 -7.77 -12.40 -5.69
N GLU A 110 -7.20 -11.48 -6.48
CA GLU A 110 -7.87 -10.73 -7.56
C GLU A 110 -9.08 -9.89 -7.12
N GLN A 111 -9.23 -9.64 -5.81
CA GLN A 111 -10.30 -8.83 -5.23
C GLN A 111 -9.91 -7.34 -5.21
N HIS A 112 -9.59 -6.79 -6.38
CA HIS A 112 -9.07 -5.41 -6.51
C HIS A 112 -10.03 -4.34 -5.99
N ASP A 113 -11.35 -4.53 -6.16
CA ASP A 113 -12.36 -3.58 -5.67
C ASP A 113 -12.31 -3.45 -4.14
N ARG A 114 -12.27 -4.59 -3.43
CA ARG A 114 -12.20 -4.63 -1.96
C ARG A 114 -10.85 -4.14 -1.46
N ALA A 115 -9.76 -4.47 -2.16
CA ALA A 115 -8.43 -3.96 -1.84
C ALA A 115 -8.38 -2.43 -1.97
N LEU A 116 -8.98 -1.87 -3.01
CA LEU A 116 -9.05 -0.44 -3.25
C LEU A 116 -9.93 0.27 -2.20
N GLU A 117 -11.08 -0.31 -1.85
CA GLU A 117 -11.92 0.18 -0.73
C GLU A 117 -11.14 0.25 0.59
N LEU A 118 -10.38 -0.80 0.90
CA LEU A 118 -9.54 -0.84 2.10
C LEU A 118 -8.46 0.26 2.09
N ILE A 119 -7.82 0.47 0.95
CA ILE A 119 -6.83 1.54 0.76
C ILE A 119 -7.48 2.91 1.03
N TYR A 120 -8.67 3.16 0.49
CA TYR A 120 -9.41 4.40 0.66
C TYR A 120 -9.83 4.71 2.10
N LEU A 121 -9.77 3.75 3.03
CA LEU A 121 -10.03 4.03 4.45
C LEU A 121 -9.01 5.00 5.04
N LYS A 122 -7.76 4.96 4.56
CA LYS A 122 -6.64 5.74 5.11
C LYS A 122 -5.91 6.58 4.07
N ASN A 123 -6.09 6.27 2.79
CA ASN A 123 -5.37 6.92 1.69
C ASN A 123 -6.37 7.47 0.65
N PRO A 124 -6.59 8.79 0.62
CA PRO A 124 -7.49 9.41 -0.35
C PRO A 124 -6.89 9.51 -1.76
N LEU A 125 -5.57 9.30 -1.89
CA LEU A 125 -4.83 9.52 -3.14
C LEU A 125 -4.05 8.25 -3.58
N PRO A 126 -4.72 7.09 -3.72
CA PRO A 126 -4.04 5.84 -4.05
C PRO A 126 -3.44 5.80 -5.44
N ASN A 127 -4.04 6.46 -6.43
CA ASN A 127 -3.48 6.52 -7.77
C ASN A 127 -2.17 7.32 -7.74
N ILE A 128 -2.16 8.51 -7.15
CA ILE A 128 -0.97 9.34 -6.99
C ILE A 128 0.11 8.59 -6.19
N THR A 129 -0.24 8.07 -5.01
CA THR A 129 0.72 7.37 -4.14
C THR A 129 1.19 6.03 -4.72
N GLY A 130 0.47 5.45 -5.69
CA GLY A 130 0.92 4.30 -6.47
C GLY A 130 2.10 4.61 -7.39
N TYR A 131 2.26 5.86 -7.83
CA TYR A 131 3.38 6.26 -8.68
C TYR A 131 4.54 6.88 -7.87
N ILE A 132 4.24 7.83 -6.99
CA ILE A 132 5.27 8.73 -6.45
C ILE A 132 5.63 8.50 -4.98
N CYS A 133 4.96 7.57 -4.28
CA CYS A 133 5.29 7.29 -2.88
C CYS A 133 6.74 6.83 -2.73
N ASP A 134 7.41 7.37 -1.72
CA ASP A 134 8.77 7.03 -1.28
C ASP A 134 8.87 5.66 -0.59
N HIS A 135 7.73 5.00 -0.40
CA HIS A 135 7.59 3.58 -0.09
C HIS A 135 8.43 3.08 1.10
N GLN A 136 8.45 3.85 2.20
CA GLN A 136 9.11 3.47 3.46
C GLN A 136 8.73 2.07 3.97
N CYS A 137 7.49 1.66 3.70
CA CYS A 137 6.98 0.32 3.99
C CYS A 137 7.78 -0.82 3.35
N MET A 138 8.35 -0.61 2.17
CA MET A 138 9.16 -1.61 1.46
C MET A 138 10.53 -1.77 2.11
N TYR A 139 11.15 -0.69 2.60
CA TYR A 139 12.42 -0.74 3.34
C TYR A 139 12.32 -1.40 4.72
N ASN A 140 11.10 -1.67 5.19
CA ASN A 140 10.84 -2.35 6.45
C ASN A 140 10.12 -3.70 6.23
N CYS A 141 10.06 -4.20 4.99
CA CYS A 141 9.39 -5.45 4.70
C CYS A 141 10.14 -6.64 5.32
N THR A 142 9.43 -7.54 6.00
CA THR A 142 10.02 -8.75 6.61
C THR A 142 10.57 -9.74 5.57
N ARG A 143 10.23 -9.55 4.28
CA ARG A 143 10.75 -10.34 3.16
C ARG A 143 12.14 -9.90 2.67
N LEU A 144 12.62 -8.73 3.11
CA LEU A 144 13.93 -8.20 2.72
C LEU A 144 15.08 -9.18 2.96
N ASP A 145 15.02 -9.98 4.03
CA ASP A 145 16.06 -10.96 4.39
C ASP A 145 16.00 -12.27 3.58
N TYR A 146 15.07 -12.37 2.62
CA TYR A 146 14.82 -13.56 1.81
C TYR A 146 15.00 -13.26 0.33
N GLU A 147 13.95 -12.79 -0.36
CA GLU A 147 13.95 -12.50 -1.81
C GLU A 147 13.69 -11.02 -2.11
N GLY A 148 13.91 -10.16 -1.11
CA GLY A 148 13.67 -8.73 -1.22
C GLY A 148 12.28 -8.32 -0.76
N THR A 149 11.98 -7.03 -0.92
CA THR A 149 10.70 -6.46 -0.49
C THR A 149 9.57 -6.88 -1.42
N VAL A 150 8.38 -7.09 -0.85
CA VAL A 150 7.14 -7.10 -1.67
C VAL A 150 7.06 -5.79 -2.44
N GLY A 151 6.61 -5.83 -3.69
CA GLY A 151 6.37 -4.64 -4.51
C GLY A 151 5.16 -3.84 -4.02
N ILE A 152 5.16 -3.37 -2.76
CA ILE A 152 3.99 -2.78 -2.08
C ILE A 152 3.41 -1.60 -2.87
N ARG A 153 4.26 -0.70 -3.36
CA ARG A 153 3.83 0.44 -4.18
C ARG A 153 3.22 -0.02 -5.51
N GLU A 154 3.79 -1.04 -6.13
CA GLU A 154 3.33 -1.60 -7.40
C GLU A 154 1.98 -2.31 -7.23
N VAL A 155 1.82 -3.11 -6.18
CA VAL A 155 0.54 -3.76 -5.85
C VAL A 155 -0.55 -2.71 -5.61
N LYS A 156 -0.23 -1.60 -4.93
CA LYS A 156 -1.16 -0.47 -4.76
C LYS A 156 -1.54 0.14 -6.10
N ARG A 157 -0.57 0.35 -7.00
CA ARG A 157 -0.80 0.90 -8.34
C ARG A 157 -1.73 -0.01 -9.15
N ILE A 158 -1.41 -1.31 -9.23
CA ILE A 158 -2.22 -2.33 -9.90
C ILE A 158 -3.64 -2.34 -9.33
N THR A 159 -3.76 -2.34 -8.00
CA THR A 159 -5.06 -2.31 -7.30
C THR A 159 -5.87 -1.05 -7.64
N ALA A 160 -5.24 0.12 -7.68
CA ALA A 160 -5.90 1.38 -8.04
C ALA A 160 -6.28 1.45 -9.53
N GLU A 161 -5.51 0.80 -10.40
CA GLU A 161 -5.77 0.76 -11.84
C GLU A 161 -6.89 -0.23 -12.21
N GLN A 162 -6.93 -1.38 -11.56
CA GLN A 162 -7.88 -2.46 -11.85
C GLN A 162 -9.15 -2.37 -11.03
N GLY A 163 -9.06 -1.83 -9.81
CA GLY A 163 -10.20 -1.68 -8.91
C GLY A 163 -11.20 -0.67 -9.46
N LYS A 164 -12.47 -1.05 -9.43
CA LYS A 164 -13.63 -0.24 -9.79
C LYS A 164 -14.37 0.09 -8.50
N THR A 165 -13.84 0.99 -7.70
CA THR A 165 -14.61 1.48 -6.56
C THR A 165 -15.75 2.34 -7.08
N ILE A 166 -16.97 1.79 -7.03
CA ILE A 166 -18.19 2.57 -7.22
C ILE A 166 -18.39 3.35 -5.92
N TYR A 167 -17.90 4.60 -5.88
CA TYR A 167 -18.49 5.57 -4.97
C TYR A 167 -19.88 5.88 -5.51
N ASP A 168 -20.84 5.01 -5.18
CA ASP A 168 -22.23 5.29 -5.45
C ASP A 168 -22.56 6.53 -4.62
N THR A 169 -22.78 7.64 -5.33
CA THR A 169 -23.17 8.93 -4.76
C THR A 169 -24.45 8.81 -3.93
N LYS A 170 -25.24 7.74 -4.12
CA LYS A 170 -26.43 7.44 -3.32
C LYS A 170 -26.16 6.61 -2.07
N SER A 171 -25.06 5.87 -1.97
CA SER A 171 -24.92 4.86 -0.91
C SER A 171 -24.12 5.28 0.32
N ARG A 172 -23.16 6.21 0.26
CA ARG A 172 -22.20 6.38 1.39
C ARG A 172 -21.59 7.78 1.59
N VAL A 173 -22.43 8.77 1.91
CA VAL A 173 -22.14 9.54 3.13
C VAL A 173 -22.78 8.73 4.24
N THR A 174 -22.02 7.86 4.91
CA THR A 174 -22.55 7.03 6.02
C THR A 174 -23.02 7.88 7.19
N THR A 175 -22.63 9.14 7.18
CA THR A 175 -22.98 10.18 8.13
C THR A 175 -24.06 11.06 7.52
N GLU A 176 -25.07 11.45 8.30
CA GLU A 176 -26.03 12.47 7.86
C GLU A 176 -25.27 13.70 7.34
N GLN A 177 -25.70 14.25 6.20
CA GLN A 177 -25.08 15.48 5.72
C GLN A 177 -25.25 16.57 6.77
N LEU A 178 -24.12 17.12 7.19
CA LEU A 178 -24.07 18.21 8.13
C LEU A 178 -24.33 19.52 7.38
N ASP A 179 -25.10 20.42 7.97
CA ASP A 179 -25.26 21.78 7.46
C ASP A 179 -24.04 22.68 7.74
N THR A 180 -22.95 22.11 8.25
CA THR A 180 -21.72 22.83 8.56
C THR A 180 -20.82 22.94 7.33
N LYS A 181 -20.51 24.17 6.92
CA LYS A 181 -19.57 24.46 5.83
C LYS A 181 -18.12 24.48 6.31
N VAL A 182 -17.23 23.91 5.50
CA VAL A 182 -15.78 23.90 5.75
C VAL A 182 -15.03 24.41 4.52
N ALA A 183 -14.12 25.37 4.73
CA ALA A 183 -13.24 25.87 3.68
C ALA A 183 -11.89 25.16 3.76
N VAL A 184 -11.40 24.68 2.62
CA VAL A 184 -10.05 24.11 2.47
C VAL A 184 -9.30 25.03 1.52
N ILE A 185 -8.20 25.64 1.97
CA ILE A 185 -7.38 26.55 1.17
C ILE A 185 -6.16 25.79 0.63
N GLY A 186 -6.06 25.67 -0.68
CA GLY A 186 -5.07 24.88 -1.41
C GLY A 186 -5.63 23.52 -1.84
N ALA A 187 -5.52 23.20 -3.14
CA ALA A 187 -5.91 21.93 -3.74
C ALA A 187 -4.70 21.00 -3.99
N GLY A 188 -3.64 21.13 -3.20
CA GLY A 188 -2.53 20.17 -3.15
C GLY A 188 -2.90 18.88 -2.39
N PRO A 189 -1.96 17.91 -2.25
CA PRO A 189 -2.24 16.62 -1.60
C PRO A 189 -2.81 16.72 -0.19
N ALA A 190 -2.33 17.69 0.60
CA ALA A 190 -2.83 17.93 1.95
C ALA A 190 -4.30 18.40 1.95
N GLY A 191 -4.63 19.40 1.11
CA GLY A 191 -5.99 19.92 0.98
C GLY A 191 -6.95 18.90 0.38
N LEU A 192 -6.54 18.16 -0.65
CA LEU A 192 -7.32 17.07 -1.24
C LEU A 192 -7.62 15.97 -0.21
N SER A 193 -6.62 15.58 0.59
CA SER A 193 -6.79 14.62 1.68
C SER A 193 -7.78 15.10 2.74
N ALA A 194 -7.61 16.35 3.19
CA ALA A 194 -8.53 16.96 4.16
C ALA A 194 -9.96 17.01 3.60
N ALA A 195 -10.14 17.47 2.36
CA ALA A 195 -11.44 17.56 1.72
C ALA A 195 -12.13 16.20 1.59
N TYR A 196 -11.39 15.15 1.21
CA TYR A 196 -11.90 13.79 1.13
C TYR A 196 -12.48 13.31 2.48
N PHE A 197 -11.70 13.42 3.56
CA PHE A 197 -12.14 12.91 4.86
C PHE A 197 -13.26 13.76 5.47
N LEU A 198 -13.22 15.08 5.29
CA LEU A 198 -14.28 15.99 5.73
C LEU A 198 -15.60 15.72 4.98
N ALA A 199 -15.55 15.50 3.66
CA ALA A 199 -16.74 15.16 2.89
C ALA A 199 -17.32 13.80 3.31
N LYS A 200 -16.47 12.78 3.54
CA LYS A 200 -16.93 11.49 4.10
C LYS A 200 -17.56 11.61 5.48
N ALA A 201 -17.07 12.53 6.30
CA ALA A 201 -17.65 12.85 7.61
C ALA A 201 -18.95 13.66 7.53
N GLY A 202 -19.41 14.04 6.32
CA GLY A 202 -20.69 14.70 6.08
C GLY A 202 -20.64 16.22 5.99
N PHE A 203 -19.46 16.85 6.04
CA PHE A 203 -19.35 18.31 5.93
C PHE A 203 -19.58 18.82 4.50
N LYS A 204 -20.10 20.05 4.37
CA LYS A 204 -20.18 20.78 3.09
C LYS A 204 -18.82 21.45 2.81
N VAL A 205 -17.98 20.79 2.02
CA VAL A 205 -16.59 21.21 1.80
C VAL A 205 -16.44 22.01 0.50
N THR A 206 -15.80 23.17 0.60
CA THR A 206 -15.33 23.95 -0.56
C THR A 206 -13.81 24.06 -0.52
N VAL A 207 -13.14 23.62 -1.58
CA VAL A 207 -11.71 23.80 -1.80
C VAL A 207 -11.47 25.05 -2.64
N PHE A 208 -10.67 25.98 -2.12
CA PHE A 208 -10.23 27.19 -2.80
C PHE A 208 -8.80 27.02 -3.27
N GLU A 209 -8.55 27.24 -4.55
CA GLU A 209 -7.25 27.07 -5.18
C GLU A 209 -6.94 28.29 -6.04
N LYS A 210 -5.70 28.79 -5.92
CA LYS A 210 -5.19 29.94 -6.66
C LYS A 210 -4.99 29.58 -8.13
N GLN A 211 -4.50 28.38 -8.41
CA GLN A 211 -4.28 27.90 -9.77
C GLN A 211 -5.61 27.52 -10.45
N ASN A 212 -5.56 27.38 -11.77
CA ASN A 212 -6.73 26.99 -12.57
C ASN A 212 -7.05 25.48 -12.52
N SER A 213 -6.23 24.68 -11.84
CA SER A 213 -6.42 23.24 -11.70
C SER A 213 -5.91 22.70 -10.35
N PRO A 214 -6.52 21.60 -9.87
CA PRO A 214 -6.14 20.95 -8.60
C PRO A 214 -4.89 20.06 -8.73
N GLY A 215 -4.38 19.60 -7.58
CA GLY A 215 -3.26 18.66 -7.43
C GLY A 215 -1.93 19.31 -7.00
N GLY A 216 -1.86 20.64 -6.98
CA GLY A 216 -0.69 21.39 -6.49
C GLY A 216 0.61 20.99 -7.19
N VAL A 217 1.69 20.81 -6.43
CA VAL A 217 3.03 20.45 -6.94
C VAL A 217 2.99 19.21 -7.85
N ILE A 218 2.12 18.24 -7.58
CA ILE A 218 2.05 17.00 -8.36
C ILE A 218 1.55 17.25 -9.78
N THR A 219 0.59 18.16 -9.96
CA THR A 219 0.08 18.53 -11.28
C THR A 219 1.01 19.52 -11.98
N HIS A 220 1.54 20.50 -11.24
CA HIS A 220 2.21 21.67 -11.83
C HIS A 220 3.72 21.54 -11.98
N VAL A 221 4.36 20.61 -11.27
CA VAL A 221 5.83 20.49 -11.21
C VAL A 221 6.32 19.10 -11.63
N LEU A 222 5.61 18.03 -11.26
CA LEU A 222 6.07 16.67 -11.57
C LEU A 222 5.87 16.35 -13.05
N PRO A 223 6.89 15.79 -13.72
CA PRO A 223 6.78 15.46 -15.15
C PRO A 223 5.96 14.19 -15.38
N ASN A 224 5.26 14.14 -16.53
CA ASN A 224 4.34 13.06 -16.90
C ASN A 224 4.98 11.64 -16.92
N PHE A 225 6.28 11.52 -17.15
CA PHE A 225 6.96 10.22 -17.11
C PHE A 225 7.09 9.63 -15.70
N ARG A 226 6.95 10.46 -14.64
CA ARG A 226 6.93 9.98 -13.24
C ARG A 226 5.52 9.62 -12.80
N ILE A 227 4.52 10.38 -13.24
CA ILE A 227 3.12 10.19 -12.90
C ILE A 227 2.25 10.67 -14.07
N PRO A 228 1.37 9.82 -14.62
CA PRO A 228 0.48 10.25 -15.69
C PRO A 228 -0.62 11.16 -15.13
N ALA A 229 -1.01 12.18 -15.90
CA ALA A 229 -2.10 13.10 -15.53
C ALA A 229 -3.41 12.36 -15.19
N SER A 230 -3.69 11.26 -15.90
CA SER A 230 -4.86 10.42 -15.66
C SER A 230 -4.92 9.81 -14.25
N ALA A 231 -3.77 9.51 -13.63
CA ALA A 231 -3.72 9.02 -12.26
C ALA A 231 -4.13 10.11 -11.26
N ILE A 232 -3.69 11.35 -11.50
CA ILE A 232 -4.04 12.52 -10.69
C ILE A 232 -5.53 12.82 -10.82
N GLU A 233 -6.05 12.82 -12.06
CA GLU A 233 -7.46 13.07 -12.35
C GLU A 233 -8.39 12.03 -11.72
N LYS A 234 -8.00 10.75 -11.70
CA LYS A 234 -8.76 9.69 -11.02
C LYS A 234 -8.98 10.01 -9.55
N ASP A 235 -7.91 10.29 -8.79
CA ASP A 235 -8.04 10.61 -7.36
C ASP A 235 -8.89 11.87 -7.14
N ILE A 236 -8.72 12.90 -7.97
CA ILE A 236 -9.49 14.15 -7.87
C ILE A 236 -10.96 13.93 -8.22
N SER A 237 -11.27 13.10 -9.22
CA SER A 237 -12.64 12.77 -9.60
C SER A 237 -13.39 12.08 -8.46
N ILE A 238 -12.73 11.18 -7.73
CA ILE A 238 -13.29 10.51 -6.55
C ILE A 238 -13.61 11.52 -5.44
N ILE A 239 -12.76 12.53 -5.25
CA ILE A 239 -13.04 13.60 -4.28
C ILE A 239 -14.24 14.44 -4.73
N LYS A 240 -14.38 14.71 -6.03
CA LYS A 240 -15.55 15.42 -6.59
C LYS A 240 -16.83 14.61 -6.44
N THR A 241 -16.81 13.29 -6.63
CA THR A 241 -18.02 12.45 -6.45
C THR A 241 -18.52 12.43 -5.01
N LEU A 242 -17.68 12.74 -4.03
CA LEU A 242 -18.08 12.95 -2.64
C LEU A 242 -18.80 14.29 -2.38
N GLY A 243 -19.01 15.11 -3.42
CA GLY A 243 -19.69 16.41 -3.31
C GLY A 243 -18.81 17.56 -2.84
N VAL A 244 -17.49 17.42 -2.96
CA VAL A 244 -16.55 18.53 -2.70
C VAL A 244 -16.62 19.55 -3.82
N ASP A 245 -16.92 20.80 -3.46
CA ASP A 245 -16.91 21.92 -4.39
C ASP A 245 -15.49 22.47 -4.57
N PHE A 246 -15.12 22.78 -5.80
CA PHE A 246 -13.84 23.40 -6.10
C PHE A 246 -14.03 24.80 -6.69
N LYS A 247 -13.27 25.77 -6.17
CA LYS A 247 -13.16 27.13 -6.68
C LYS A 247 -11.70 27.36 -7.09
N PHE A 248 -11.46 27.45 -8.38
CA PHE A 248 -10.15 27.69 -8.98
C PHE A 248 -9.96 29.17 -9.35
N GLY A 249 -8.72 29.60 -9.55
CA GLY A 249 -8.42 30.99 -9.92
C GLY A 249 -8.78 31.99 -8.82
N VAL A 250 -8.78 31.56 -7.56
CA VAL A 250 -9.19 32.40 -6.42
C VAL A 250 -8.06 33.36 -6.06
N SER A 251 -8.37 34.66 -5.97
CA SER A 251 -7.42 35.67 -5.48
C SER A 251 -6.98 35.36 -4.05
N GLU A 252 -5.74 35.69 -3.70
CA GLU A 252 -5.23 35.61 -2.33
C GLU A 252 -5.80 36.71 -1.41
N GLU A 253 -6.53 37.67 -1.99
CA GLU A 253 -7.13 38.81 -1.30
C GLU A 253 -8.45 38.42 -0.60
N PHE A 254 -8.36 37.56 0.41
CA PHE A 254 -9.44 37.32 1.36
C PHE A 254 -8.88 37.00 2.74
N SER A 255 -9.63 37.38 3.77
CA SER A 255 -9.31 37.06 5.15
C SER A 255 -10.10 35.85 5.65
N ILE A 256 -9.64 35.27 6.75
CA ILE A 256 -10.40 34.28 7.52
C ILE A 256 -11.78 34.83 7.93
N ASN A 257 -11.87 36.12 8.25
CA ASN A 257 -13.14 36.76 8.60
C ASN A 257 -14.11 36.80 7.42
N ASP A 258 -13.63 36.94 6.19
CA ASP A 258 -14.46 36.90 4.97
C ASP A 258 -15.02 35.49 4.72
N LEU A 259 -14.27 34.44 5.08
CA LEU A 259 -14.77 33.07 5.02
C LEU A 259 -15.80 32.81 6.13
N ASN A 260 -15.53 33.29 7.35
CA ASN A 260 -16.47 33.17 8.47
C ASN A 260 -17.80 33.88 8.16
N SER A 261 -17.75 35.08 7.58
CA SER A 261 -18.97 35.83 7.18
C SER A 261 -19.76 35.15 6.06
N LYS A 262 -19.09 34.37 5.19
CA LYS A 262 -19.73 33.48 4.20
C LYS A 262 -20.28 32.17 4.80
N GLY A 263 -20.15 31.98 6.11
CA GLY A 263 -20.70 30.87 6.87
C GLY A 263 -19.81 29.63 6.94
N TYR A 264 -18.53 29.73 6.59
CA TYR A 264 -17.57 28.65 6.82
C TYR A 264 -17.20 28.60 8.30
N LYS A 265 -17.48 27.47 8.96
CA LYS A 265 -17.25 27.30 10.41
C LYS A 265 -15.82 26.86 10.71
N TYR A 266 -15.27 26.01 9.86
CA TYR A 266 -13.91 25.51 9.98
C TYR A 266 -13.13 25.83 8.71
N ILE A 267 -11.84 26.12 8.88
CA ILE A 267 -10.94 26.49 7.80
C ILE A 267 -9.68 25.63 7.93
N PHE A 268 -9.33 24.90 6.89
CA PHE A 268 -8.07 24.16 6.77
C PHE A 268 -7.15 24.87 5.78
N ILE A 269 -5.90 25.11 6.16
CA ILE A 269 -4.93 25.81 5.32
C ILE A 269 -3.85 24.80 4.89
N GLY A 270 -3.81 24.50 3.59
CA GLY A 270 -2.93 23.54 2.96
C GLY A 270 -2.26 24.09 1.71
N ILE A 271 -1.81 25.35 1.75
CA ILE A 271 -1.24 26.10 0.61
C ILE A 271 0.18 25.66 0.22
N GLY A 272 0.83 24.82 1.02
CA GLY A 272 2.20 24.37 0.76
C GLY A 272 3.26 25.46 0.99
N ALA A 273 4.43 25.30 0.38
CA ALA A 273 5.55 26.22 0.47
C ALA A 273 6.01 26.60 -0.95
N GLU A 274 5.47 27.70 -1.47
CA GLU A 274 5.74 28.17 -2.84
C GLU A 274 6.95 29.10 -2.95
N VAL A 275 7.37 29.70 -1.84
CA VAL A 275 8.50 30.64 -1.79
C VAL A 275 9.72 29.93 -1.22
N SER A 276 10.85 30.02 -1.92
CA SER A 276 12.13 29.54 -1.39
C SER A 276 12.49 30.32 -0.13
N ARG A 277 12.96 29.59 0.89
CA ARG A 277 13.53 30.18 2.10
C ARG A 277 14.86 30.85 1.81
#